data_AF-A0A8H6HDS0-F1
#
_entry.id   AF-A0A8H6HDS0-F1
#
_cell.length_a   1.000
_cell.length_b   1.000
_cell.length_c   1.000
_cell.angle_alpha   90.00
_cell.angle_beta   90.00
_cell.angle_gamma   90.00
#
_symmetry.space_group_name_H-M   'P 1'
#
loop_
_entity.id
_entity.type
_entity.pdbx_description
1 polymer ?
#
loop_
_entity_poly.entity_id
_entity_poly.type
_entity_poly.pdbx_seq_one_letter_code
_entity_poly.pdbx_strand_id
1 'polypeptide(L)'
;MAEGFFALKNDITNFVERFDAYVEQKGAELHEQAVSLRREIDGVMREIVGLNLQIFSATAALLGTVVAGTATLIGLLGVVAAAAVLVFLLAERVSAEVRLARARQALAVVNAQQQALARLKGNFDGLKPDINLICERLVMFGEIWQSVRTESIRFQTHLKLGMDAVSDARFRQEVRLARDTCGPLQAGLEKYAAQLGTRGKRE
;
A
#
# COMPACT_ATOMS: atom_id res chain seq x y z
N MET A 1 4.01 1.71 32.81
CA MET A 1 3.75 0.33 32.34
C MET A 1 2.32 0.18 31.83
N ALA A 2 1.28 0.40 32.65
CA ALA A 2 -0.11 0.39 32.15
C ALA A 2 -0.35 1.36 30.98
N GLU A 3 0.17 2.59 31.09
CA GLU A 3 0.15 3.60 30.01
C GLU A 3 0.76 3.10 28.70
N GLY A 4 1.76 2.20 28.75
CA GLY A 4 2.40 1.64 27.57
C GLY A 4 1.46 0.73 26.77
N PHE A 5 0.59 -0.04 27.44
CA PHE A 5 -0.40 -0.88 26.76
C PHE A 5 -1.48 -0.03 26.08
N PHE A 6 -1.95 1.03 26.75
CA PHE A 6 -2.92 1.97 26.17
C PHE A 6 -2.32 2.75 25.00
N ALA A 7 -1.05 3.19 25.11
CA ALA A 7 -0.33 3.82 24.01
C ALA A 7 -0.19 2.89 22.80
N LEU A 8 0.21 1.63 23.02
CA LEU A 8 0.34 0.65 21.95
C LEU A 8 -1.00 0.36 21.26
N LYS A 9 -2.10 0.26 22.02
CA LYS A 9 -3.44 0.12 21.46
C LYS A 9 -3.81 1.31 20.57
N ASN A 10 -3.51 2.53 21.01
CA ASN A 10 -3.75 3.73 20.21
C ASN A 10 -2.88 3.76 18.95
N ASP A 11 -1.60 3.39 19.05
CA ASP A 11 -0.70 3.33 17.89
C ASP A 11 -1.17 2.33 16.84
N ILE A 12 -1.63 1.16 17.26
CA ILE A 12 -2.20 0.13 16.38
C ILE A 12 -3.48 0.65 15.72
N THR A 13 -4.38 1.27 16.48
CA THR A 13 -5.63 1.84 15.95
C THR A 13 -5.34 2.93 14.91
N ASN A 14 -4.43 3.85 15.25
CA ASN A 14 -3.98 4.92 14.35
C ASN A 14 -3.27 4.37 13.10
N PHE A 15 -2.59 3.23 13.20
CA PHE A 15 -1.99 2.57 12.04
C PHE A 15 -3.07 2.01 11.11
N VAL A 16 -4.10 1.36 11.65
CA VAL A 16 -5.24 0.85 10.86
C VAL A 16 -5.91 1.98 10.07
N GLU A 17 -6.22 3.10 10.73
CA GLU A 17 -6.83 4.27 10.08
C GLU A 17 -5.92 4.85 8.99
N ARG A 18 -4.62 5.02 9.27
CA ARG A 18 -3.64 5.51 8.29
C ARG A 18 -3.50 4.57 7.10
N PHE A 19 -3.56 3.26 7.33
CA PHE A 19 -3.47 2.26 6.28
C PHE A 19 -4.72 2.30 5.38
N ASP A 20 -5.92 2.40 5.97
CA ASP A 20 -7.16 2.54 5.19
C ASP A 20 -7.13 3.81 4.33
N ALA A 21 -6.71 4.95 4.89
CA ALA A 21 -6.56 6.20 4.15
C ALA A 21 -5.51 6.10 3.02
N TYR A 22 -4.38 5.43 3.28
CA TYR A 22 -3.36 5.17 2.26
C TYR A 22 -3.91 4.34 1.10
N VAL A 23 -4.68 3.29 1.39
CA VAL A 23 -5.28 2.43 0.37
C VAL A 23 -6.29 3.20 -0.48
N GLU A 24 -7.13 4.04 0.13
CA GLU A 24 -8.06 4.89 -0.61
C GLU A 24 -7.34 5.89 -1.51
N GLN A 25 -6.36 6.61 -0.96
CA GLN A 25 -5.59 7.61 -1.70
C GLN A 25 -4.83 6.98 -2.87
N LYS A 26 -4.10 5.87 -2.62
CA LYS A 26 -3.36 5.17 -3.68
C LYS A 26 -4.29 4.50 -4.68
N GLY A 27 -5.44 4.02 -4.25
CA GLY A 27 -6.48 3.50 -5.15
C GLY A 27 -6.95 4.57 -6.13
N ALA A 28 -7.26 5.76 -5.64
CA ALA A 28 -7.67 6.90 -6.46
C ALA A 28 -6.57 7.35 -7.42
N GLU A 29 -5.33 7.50 -6.94
CA GLU A 29 -4.17 7.90 -7.75
C GLU A 29 -3.92 6.90 -8.90
N LEU A 30 -3.93 5.60 -8.62
CA LEU A 30 -3.75 4.57 -9.64
C LEU A 30 -4.91 4.54 -10.64
N HIS A 31 -6.14 4.80 -10.19
CA HIS A 31 -7.30 4.91 -11.08
C HIS A 31 -7.14 6.09 -12.04
N GLU A 32 -6.77 7.26 -11.53
CA GLU A 32 -6.53 8.45 -12.35
C GLU A 32 -5.40 8.23 -13.36
N GLN A 33 -4.29 7.63 -12.94
CA GLN A 33 -3.19 7.26 -13.83
C GLN A 33 -3.64 6.31 -14.94
N ALA A 34 -4.43 5.28 -14.62
CA ALA A 34 -4.98 4.36 -15.61
C ALA A 34 -5.90 5.06 -16.62
N VAL A 35 -6.75 5.98 -16.15
CA VAL A 35 -7.63 6.79 -17.02
C VAL A 35 -6.80 7.70 -17.92
N SER A 36 -5.78 8.36 -17.39
CA SER A 36 -4.88 9.22 -18.16
C SER A 36 -4.15 8.44 -19.26
N LEU A 37 -3.56 7.29 -18.92
CA LEU A 37 -2.88 6.42 -19.87
C LEU A 37 -3.81 5.88 -20.96
N ARG A 38 -5.08 5.58 -20.64
CA ARG A 38 -6.09 5.22 -21.64
C ARG A 38 -6.34 6.36 -22.63
N ARG A 39 -6.50 7.59 -22.14
CA ARG A 39 -6.65 8.77 -23.02
C ARG A 39 -5.42 8.98 -23.90
N GLU A 40 -4.22 8.79 -23.35
CA GLU A 40 -2.99 8.86 -24.12
C GLU A 40 -2.97 7.81 -25.22
N ILE A 41 -3.25 6.53 -24.90
CA ILE A 41 -3.37 5.45 -25.89
C ILE A 41 -4.35 5.80 -27.00
N ASP A 42 -5.55 6.30 -26.66
CA ASP A 42 -6.57 6.70 -27.64
C ASP A 42 -6.11 7.90 -28.50
N GLY A 43 -5.34 8.82 -27.93
CA GLY A 43 -4.71 9.93 -28.64
C GLY A 43 -3.67 9.44 -29.64
N VAL A 44 -2.72 8.61 -29.19
CA VAL A 44 -1.66 8.04 -30.03
C VAL A 44 -2.24 7.15 -31.13
N MET A 45 -3.28 6.37 -30.85
CA MET A 45 -3.95 5.57 -31.88
C MET A 45 -4.59 6.44 -32.97
N ARG A 46 -5.22 7.56 -32.60
CA ARG A 46 -5.76 8.52 -33.59
C ARG A 46 -4.66 9.17 -34.42
N GLU A 47 -3.52 9.51 -33.80
CA GLU A 47 -2.35 10.04 -34.50
C GLU A 47 -1.80 9.04 -35.53
N ILE A 48 -1.66 7.75 -35.15
CA ILE A 48 -1.23 6.69 -36.08
C ILE A 48 -2.20 6.55 -37.26
N VAL A 49 -3.52 6.62 -37.02
CA VAL A 49 -4.52 6.58 -38.10
C VAL A 49 -4.36 7.78 -39.04
N GLY A 50 -4.14 8.97 -38.49
CA GLY A 50 -3.89 10.19 -39.29
C GLY A 50 -2.60 10.09 -40.11
N LEU A 51 -1.51 9.62 -39.51
CA LEU A 51 -0.23 9.40 -40.18
C LEU A 51 -0.34 8.35 -41.29
N ASN A 52 -1.07 7.26 -41.07
CA ASN A 52 -1.32 6.25 -42.10
C ASN A 52 -2.07 6.83 -43.32
N LEU A 53 -3.05 7.70 -43.09
CA LEU A 53 -3.77 8.40 -44.16
C LEU A 53 -2.84 9.35 -44.94
N GLN A 54 -1.99 10.10 -44.23
CA GLN A 54 -1.01 11.00 -44.85
C GLN A 54 0.04 10.22 -45.66
N ILE A 55 0.59 9.13 -45.11
CA ILE A 55 1.52 8.23 -45.81
C ILE A 55 0.88 7.68 -47.09
N PHE A 56 -0.37 7.22 -47.01
CA PHE A 56 -1.10 6.73 -48.18
C PHE A 56 -1.23 7.82 -49.26
N SER A 57 -1.62 9.03 -48.88
CA SER A 57 -1.74 10.16 -49.81
C SER A 57 -0.39 10.55 -50.45
N ALA A 58 0.69 10.60 -49.67
CA ALA A 58 2.03 10.91 -50.14
C ALA A 58 2.57 9.83 -51.09
N THR A 59 2.27 8.55 -50.79
CA THR A 59 2.61 7.42 -51.66
C THR A 59 1.86 7.50 -52.99
N ALA A 60 0.56 7.80 -52.97
CA ALA A 60 -0.24 7.98 -54.18
C ALA A 60 0.26 9.16 -55.04
N ALA A 61 0.65 10.27 -54.42
CA ALA A 61 1.24 11.42 -55.11
C ALA A 61 2.60 11.09 -55.76
N LEU A 62 3.46 10.35 -55.04
CA LEU A 62 4.73 9.85 -55.58
C LEU A 62 4.48 8.97 -56.82
N LEU A 63 3.56 8.02 -56.75
CA LEU A 63 3.22 7.16 -57.90
C LEU A 63 2.63 7.96 -59.06
N GLY A 64 1.77 8.95 -58.80
CA GLY A 64 1.20 9.83 -59.82
C GLY A 64 2.24 10.68 -60.56
N THR A 65 3.25 11.19 -59.85
CA THR A 65 4.34 12.01 -60.44
C THR A 65 5.29 11.19 -61.32
N VAL A 66 5.54 9.92 -60.96
CA VAL A 66 6.37 9.00 -61.76
C VAL A 66 5.68 8.63 -63.08
N VAL A 67 4.36 8.51 -63.10
CA VAL A 67 3.58 8.16 -64.30
C VAL A 67 3.35 9.38 -65.21
N ALA A 68 3.28 10.59 -64.64
CA ALA A 68 2.89 11.81 -65.36
C ALA A 68 4.07 12.63 -65.94
N GLY A 69 5.33 12.43 -65.54
CA GLY A 69 6.41 13.23 -66.12
C GLY A 69 7.79 13.09 -65.48
N THR A 70 8.49 11.99 -65.72
CA THR A 70 9.93 11.88 -65.44
C THR A 70 10.82 12.60 -66.47
N ALA A 71 10.23 13.15 -67.55
CA ALA A 71 10.97 13.79 -68.63
C ALA A 71 11.33 15.27 -68.40
N THR A 72 10.92 15.90 -67.29
CA THR A 72 11.20 17.31 -67.00
C THR A 72 11.89 17.51 -65.65
N LEU A 73 12.77 18.51 -65.55
CA LEU A 73 13.46 18.90 -64.29
C LEU A 73 12.49 19.20 -63.14
N ILE A 74 11.29 19.70 -63.46
CA ILE A 74 10.21 19.98 -62.48
C ILE A 74 9.65 18.67 -61.90
N GLY A 75 9.51 17.62 -62.73
CA GLY A 75 9.08 16.30 -62.26
C GLY A 75 10.07 15.64 -61.30
N LEU A 76 11.37 15.76 -61.56
CA LEU A 76 12.43 15.26 -60.67
C LEU A 76 12.42 15.93 -59.28
N LEU A 77 12.24 17.25 -59.22
CA LEU A 77 12.12 17.98 -57.96
C LEU A 77 10.87 17.57 -57.16
N GLY A 78 9.76 17.29 -57.86
CA GLY A 78 8.53 16.79 -57.24
C GLY A 78 8.68 15.41 -56.57
N VAL A 79 9.42 14.49 -57.21
CA VAL A 79 9.70 13.15 -56.66
C VAL A 79 10.57 13.24 -55.40
N VAL A 80 11.61 14.08 -55.41
CA VAL A 80 12.50 14.26 -54.24
C VAL A 80 11.74 14.86 -53.05
N ALA A 81 10.90 15.88 -53.28
CA ALA A 81 10.09 16.49 -52.24
C ALA A 81 9.07 15.49 -51.64
N ALA A 82 8.38 14.72 -52.48
CA ALA A 82 7.42 13.71 -52.03
C ALA A 82 8.10 12.58 -51.23
N ALA A 83 9.31 12.16 -51.64
CA ALA A 83 10.09 11.16 -50.91
C ALA A 83 10.52 11.65 -49.52
N ALA A 84 10.95 12.91 -49.40
CA ALA A 84 11.35 13.49 -48.11
C ALA A 84 10.18 13.57 -47.11
N VAL A 85 9.00 13.98 -47.58
CA VAL A 85 7.76 13.99 -46.77
C VAL A 85 7.39 12.59 -46.31
N LEU A 86 7.51 11.58 -47.19
CA LEU A 86 7.20 10.20 -46.84
C LEU A 86 8.15 9.64 -45.77
N VAL A 87 9.45 9.93 -45.85
CA VAL A 87 10.43 9.54 -44.82
C VAL A 87 10.11 10.19 -43.48
N PHE A 88 9.75 11.48 -43.48
CA PHE A 88 9.36 12.19 -42.26
C PHE A 88 8.12 11.57 -41.60
N LEU A 89 7.07 11.30 -42.38
CA LEU A 89 5.82 10.70 -41.88
C LEU A 89 6.03 9.27 -41.34
N LEU A 90 6.92 8.49 -41.97
CA LEU A 90 7.29 7.16 -41.45
C LEU A 90 8.04 7.26 -40.12
N ALA A 91 8.93 8.24 -39.97
CA ALA A 91 9.63 8.48 -38.70
C ALA A 91 8.66 8.88 -37.57
N GLU A 92 7.70 9.77 -37.86
CA GLU A 92 6.64 10.13 -36.91
C GLU A 92 5.77 8.92 -36.52
N ARG A 93 5.43 8.06 -37.49
CA ARG A 93 4.67 6.83 -37.22
C ARG A 93 5.44 5.90 -36.28
N VAL A 94 6.73 5.67 -36.52
CA VAL A 94 7.56 4.82 -35.66
C VAL A 94 7.66 5.40 -34.25
N SER A 95 7.82 6.72 -34.13
CA SER A 95 7.81 7.40 -32.83
C SER A 95 6.48 7.21 -32.10
N ALA A 96 5.35 7.37 -32.80
CA ALA A 96 4.02 7.14 -32.25
C ALA A 96 3.81 5.68 -31.81
N GLU A 97 4.29 4.70 -32.56
CA GLU A 97 4.24 3.28 -32.19
C GLU A 97 5.06 2.98 -30.91
N VAL A 98 6.24 3.59 -30.76
CA VAL A 98 7.05 3.48 -29.54
C VAL A 98 6.31 4.10 -28.34
N ARG A 99 5.68 5.27 -28.50
CA ARG A 99 4.87 5.88 -27.44
C ARG A 99 3.68 4.99 -27.06
N LEU A 100 2.99 4.41 -28.05
CA LEU A 100 1.88 3.49 -27.83
C LEU A 100 2.32 2.26 -27.01
N ALA A 101 3.47 1.67 -27.36
CA ALA A 101 4.03 0.53 -26.65
C ALA A 101 4.35 0.89 -25.18
N ARG A 102 4.99 2.05 -24.96
CA ARG A 102 5.30 2.56 -23.60
C ARG A 102 4.04 2.82 -22.78
N ALA A 103 3.04 3.48 -23.35
CA ALA A 103 1.78 3.77 -22.66
C ALA A 103 1.02 2.49 -22.28
N ARG A 104 1.00 1.48 -23.18
CA ARG A 104 0.42 0.15 -22.89
C ARG A 104 1.18 -0.58 -21.79
N GLN A 105 2.51 -0.54 -21.79
CA GLN A 105 3.33 -1.13 -20.75
C GLN A 105 3.08 -0.45 -19.39
N ALA A 106 3.05 0.88 -19.37
CA ALA A 106 2.73 1.65 -18.16
C ALA A 106 1.33 1.29 -17.64
N LEU A 107 0.33 1.15 -18.51
CA LEU A 107 -1.02 0.76 -18.13
C LEU A 107 -1.05 -0.66 -17.52
N ALA A 108 -0.28 -1.60 -18.07
CA ALA A 108 -0.16 -2.94 -17.50
C ALA A 108 0.47 -2.91 -16.09
N VAL A 109 1.48 -2.07 -15.87
CA VAL A 109 2.09 -1.86 -14.54
C VAL A 109 1.09 -1.28 -13.56
N VAL A 110 0.35 -0.23 -13.94
CA VAL A 110 -0.67 0.39 -13.09
C VAL A 110 -1.78 -0.62 -12.74
N ASN A 111 -2.25 -1.41 -13.70
CA ASN A 111 -3.24 -2.47 -13.44
C ASN A 111 -2.70 -3.53 -12.47
N ALA A 112 -1.44 -3.93 -12.59
CA ALA A 112 -0.82 -4.86 -11.66
C ALA A 112 -0.72 -4.26 -10.24
N GLN A 113 -0.38 -2.97 -10.13
CA GLN A 113 -0.37 -2.26 -8.85
C GLN A 113 -1.76 -2.16 -8.23
N GLN A 114 -2.81 -1.92 -9.02
CA GLN A 114 -4.20 -1.94 -8.53
C GLN A 114 -4.60 -3.31 -7.97
N GLN A 115 -4.24 -4.41 -8.65
CA GLN A 115 -4.49 -5.76 -8.15
C GLN A 115 -3.71 -6.05 -6.87
N ALA A 116 -2.44 -5.63 -6.81
CA ALA A 116 -1.62 -5.78 -5.61
C ALA A 116 -2.23 -5.01 -4.42
N LEU A 117 -2.68 -3.77 -4.65
CA LEU A 117 -3.33 -2.95 -3.63
C LEU A 117 -4.64 -3.58 -3.15
N ALA A 118 -5.45 -4.13 -4.07
CA ALA A 118 -6.69 -4.84 -3.71
C ALA A 118 -6.42 -6.09 -2.87
N ARG A 119 -5.39 -6.88 -3.22
CA ARG A 119 -4.96 -8.04 -2.42
C ARG A 119 -4.45 -7.63 -1.05
N LEU A 120 -3.65 -6.57 -0.98
CA LEU A 120 -3.13 -6.04 0.27
C LEU A 120 -4.28 -5.58 1.17
N LYS A 121 -5.25 -4.84 0.62
CA LYS A 121 -6.48 -4.44 1.33
C LYS A 121 -7.24 -5.66 1.84
N GLY A 122 -7.49 -6.65 0.99
CA GLY A 122 -8.21 -7.87 1.38
C GLY A 122 -7.51 -8.64 2.50
N ASN A 123 -6.19 -8.80 2.42
CA ASN A 123 -5.40 -9.44 3.49
C ASN A 123 -5.46 -8.62 4.78
N PHE A 124 -5.37 -7.30 4.68
CA PHE A 124 -5.42 -6.42 5.84
C PHE A 124 -6.81 -6.40 6.51
N ASP A 125 -7.87 -6.35 5.71
CA ASP A 125 -9.25 -6.45 6.19
C ASP A 125 -9.50 -7.79 6.89
N GLY A 126 -8.87 -8.86 6.40
CA GLY A 126 -8.86 -10.17 7.08
C GLY A 126 -8.12 -10.18 8.43
N LEU A 127 -7.16 -9.29 8.63
CA LEU A 127 -6.40 -9.15 9.89
C LEU A 127 -7.08 -8.20 10.90
N LYS A 128 -8.02 -7.34 10.48
CA LYS A 128 -8.72 -6.41 11.36
C LYS A 128 -9.37 -7.08 12.59
N PRO A 129 -10.03 -8.24 12.48
CA PRO A 129 -10.57 -8.96 13.65
C PRO A 129 -9.48 -9.33 14.67
N ASP A 130 -8.33 -9.82 14.20
CA ASP A 130 -7.21 -10.19 15.06
C ASP A 130 -6.56 -8.96 15.71
N ILE A 131 -6.45 -7.86 14.95
CA ILE A 131 -5.95 -6.57 15.45
C ILE A 131 -6.88 -6.04 16.56
N ASN A 132 -8.20 -6.11 16.36
CA ASN A 132 -9.17 -5.70 17.37
C ASN A 132 -9.05 -6.56 18.63
N LEU A 133 -8.92 -7.87 18.47
CA LEU A 133 -8.69 -8.78 19.59
C LEU A 133 -7.40 -8.42 20.35
N ILE A 134 -6.31 -8.11 19.65
CA ILE A 134 -5.06 -7.66 20.29
C ILE A 134 -5.29 -6.36 21.06
N CYS A 135 -5.97 -5.37 20.48
CA CYS A 135 -6.31 -4.11 21.15
C CYS A 135 -7.14 -4.33 22.42
N GLU A 136 -8.14 -5.21 22.39
CA GLU A 136 -8.93 -5.58 23.57
C GLU A 136 -8.05 -6.23 24.66
N ARG A 137 -7.14 -7.13 24.25
CA ARG A 137 -6.19 -7.76 25.17
C ARG A 137 -5.22 -6.75 25.79
N LEU A 138 -4.74 -5.78 25.00
CA LEU A 138 -3.89 -4.70 25.50
C LEU A 138 -4.62 -3.83 26.53
N VAL A 139 -5.90 -3.54 26.32
CA VAL A 139 -6.73 -2.82 27.31
C VAL A 139 -6.82 -3.62 28.61
N MET A 140 -7.15 -4.92 28.54
CA MET A 140 -7.17 -5.79 29.72
C MET A 140 -5.83 -5.80 30.46
N PHE A 141 -4.70 -5.90 29.74
CA PHE A 141 -3.37 -5.84 30.36
C PHE A 141 -3.10 -4.48 31.02
N GLY A 142 -3.52 -3.38 30.39
CA GLY A 142 -3.44 -2.04 30.96
C GLY A 142 -4.21 -1.92 32.27
N GLU A 143 -5.45 -2.40 32.31
CA GLU A 143 -6.32 -2.40 33.49
C GLU A 143 -5.75 -3.24 34.62
N ILE A 144 -5.31 -4.48 34.33
CA ILE A 144 -4.69 -5.34 35.33
C ILE A 144 -3.44 -4.68 35.92
N TRP A 145 -2.59 -4.08 35.07
CA TRP A 145 -1.38 -3.43 35.55
C TRP A 145 -1.66 -2.15 36.36
N GLN A 146 -2.73 -1.41 36.04
CA GLN A 146 -3.17 -0.30 36.89
C GLN A 146 -3.70 -0.79 38.24
N SER A 147 -4.47 -1.87 38.27
CA SER A 147 -4.94 -2.50 39.51
C SER A 147 -3.76 -2.94 40.38
N VAL A 148 -2.80 -3.70 39.83
CA VAL A 148 -1.59 -4.15 40.55
C VAL A 148 -0.80 -2.96 41.11
N ARG A 149 -0.63 -1.88 40.33
CA ARG A 149 0.04 -0.66 40.81
C ARG A 149 -0.71 -0.03 41.98
N THR A 150 -2.03 0.08 41.88
CA THR A 150 -2.88 0.69 42.91
C THR A 150 -2.82 -0.11 44.21
N GLU A 151 -2.96 -1.44 44.11
CA GLU A 151 -2.82 -2.35 45.25
C GLU A 151 -1.42 -2.27 45.87
N SER A 152 -0.36 -2.21 45.06
CA SER A 152 1.01 -2.07 45.55
C SER A 152 1.25 -0.78 46.33
N ILE A 153 0.71 0.35 45.86
CA ILE A 153 0.79 1.64 46.57
C ILE A 153 0.01 1.56 47.89
N ARG A 154 -1.15 0.90 47.89
CA ARG A 154 -1.96 0.68 49.10
C ARG A 154 -1.20 -0.16 50.11
N PHE A 155 -0.57 -1.25 49.68
CA PHE A 155 0.27 -2.08 50.53
C PHE A 155 1.45 -1.32 51.11
N GLN A 156 2.13 -0.49 50.30
CA GLN A 156 3.21 0.36 50.78
C GLN A 156 2.72 1.34 51.86
N THR A 157 1.51 1.87 51.72
CA THR A 157 0.90 2.79 52.70
C THR A 157 0.55 2.06 54.00
N HIS A 158 -0.01 0.86 53.92
CA HIS A 158 -0.29 0.03 55.10
C HIS A 158 0.99 -0.41 55.81
N LEU A 159 2.04 -0.81 55.08
CA LEU A 159 3.32 -1.23 55.67
C LEU A 159 4.05 -0.10 56.41
N LYS A 160 3.81 1.18 56.04
CA LYS A 160 4.33 2.34 56.78
C LYS A 160 3.73 2.49 58.18
N LEU A 161 2.61 1.84 58.49
CA LEU A 161 1.99 1.83 59.82
C LEU A 161 2.69 0.86 60.79
N GLY A 162 3.69 0.09 60.36
CA GLY A 162 4.45 -0.80 61.23
C GLY A 162 3.79 -2.15 61.48
N MET A 163 4.08 -2.79 62.63
CA MET A 163 3.60 -4.16 62.94
C MET A 163 2.07 -4.28 63.07
N ASP A 164 1.34 -3.18 63.24
CA ASP A 164 -0.12 -3.16 63.27
C ASP A 164 -0.74 -3.57 61.91
N ALA A 165 0.00 -3.44 60.82
CA ALA A 165 -0.44 -3.88 59.48
C ALA A 165 -0.47 -5.41 59.32
N VAL A 166 0.34 -6.14 60.08
CA VAL A 166 0.46 -7.61 59.97
C VAL A 166 -0.63 -8.32 60.79
N SER A 167 -1.10 -7.69 61.86
CA SER A 167 -2.24 -8.16 62.67
C SER A 167 -3.59 -7.87 61.99
N ASP A 168 -3.67 -6.89 61.09
CA ASP A 168 -4.89 -6.55 60.35
C ASP A 168 -5.33 -7.69 59.40
N ALA A 169 -6.52 -8.23 59.66
CA ALA A 169 -7.14 -9.27 58.84
C ALA A 169 -7.45 -8.79 57.41
N ARG A 170 -7.73 -7.49 57.25
CA ARG A 170 -8.04 -6.86 55.96
C ARG A 170 -6.81 -6.81 55.07
N PHE A 171 -5.66 -6.44 55.61
CA PHE A 171 -4.39 -6.43 54.88
C PHE A 171 -4.02 -7.84 54.38
N ARG A 172 -4.21 -8.88 55.21
CA ARG A 172 -3.98 -10.29 54.82
C ARG A 172 -4.92 -10.76 53.70
N GLN A 173 -6.17 -10.32 53.70
CA GLN A 173 -7.11 -10.61 52.61
C GLN A 173 -6.72 -9.89 51.31
N GLU A 174 -6.35 -8.62 51.39
CA GLU A 174 -5.90 -7.87 50.21
C GLU A 174 -4.64 -8.49 49.59
N VAL A 175 -3.66 -8.91 50.39
CA VAL A 175 -2.44 -9.59 49.90
C VAL A 175 -2.77 -10.93 49.24
N ARG A 176 -3.73 -11.71 49.77
CA ARG A 176 -4.19 -12.95 49.13
C ARG A 176 -4.86 -12.66 47.78
N LEU A 177 -5.74 -11.66 47.73
CA LEU A 177 -6.42 -11.28 46.49
C LEU A 177 -5.43 -10.84 45.40
N ALA A 178 -4.43 -10.03 45.76
CA ALA A 178 -3.38 -9.63 44.83
C ALA A 178 -2.59 -10.84 44.29
N ARG A 179 -2.28 -11.82 45.15
CA ARG A 179 -1.60 -13.05 44.76
C ARG A 179 -2.45 -13.91 43.82
N ASP A 180 -3.73 -14.05 44.11
CA ASP A 180 -4.68 -14.82 43.29
C ASP A 180 -4.88 -14.17 41.92
N THR A 181 -4.82 -12.84 41.85
CA THR A 181 -4.94 -12.07 40.59
C THR A 181 -3.66 -12.15 39.75
N CYS A 182 -2.49 -12.15 40.40
CA CYS A 182 -1.19 -12.26 39.73
C CYS A 182 -0.84 -13.69 39.27
N GLY A 183 -1.38 -14.73 39.91
CA GLY A 183 -1.07 -16.14 39.60
C GLY A 183 -1.35 -16.54 38.15
N PRO A 184 -2.56 -16.30 37.60
CA PRO A 184 -2.87 -16.56 36.20
C PRO A 184 -2.00 -15.75 35.23
N LEU A 185 -1.62 -14.52 35.61
CA LEU A 185 -0.78 -13.65 34.79
C LEU A 185 0.63 -14.21 34.67
N GLN A 186 1.20 -14.67 35.79
CA GLN A 186 2.50 -15.32 35.83
C GLN A 186 2.50 -16.60 34.97
N ALA A 187 1.52 -17.48 35.15
CA ALA A 187 1.41 -18.72 34.37
C ALA A 187 1.22 -18.45 32.87
N GLY A 188 0.47 -17.40 32.51
CA GLY A 188 0.31 -16.94 31.13
C GLY A 188 1.62 -16.44 30.51
N LEU A 189 2.37 -15.61 31.24
CA LEU A 189 3.67 -15.09 30.80
C LEU A 189 4.72 -16.20 30.68
N GLU A 190 4.73 -17.18 31.59
CA GLU A 190 5.61 -18.34 31.51
C GLU A 190 5.34 -19.18 30.26
N LYS A 191 4.05 -19.44 29.94
CA LYS A 191 3.67 -20.12 28.69
C LYS A 191 4.09 -19.33 27.45
N TYR A 192 3.87 -18.02 27.46
CA TYR A 192 4.25 -17.14 26.36
C TYR A 192 5.77 -17.12 26.16
N ALA A 193 6.55 -17.00 27.23
CA ALA A 193 8.01 -17.06 27.19
C ALA A 193 8.53 -18.41 26.68
N ALA A 194 7.91 -19.54 27.10
CA ALA A 194 8.26 -20.87 26.60
C ALA A 194 7.96 -21.02 25.08
N GLN A 195 6.85 -20.47 24.61
CA GLN A 195 6.50 -20.47 23.18
C GLN A 195 7.45 -19.58 22.35
N LEU A 196 7.87 -18.44 22.87
CA LEU A 196 8.89 -17.60 22.22
C LEU A 196 10.26 -18.28 22.18
N GLY A 197 10.68 -18.90 23.29
CA GLY A 197 11.97 -19.58 23.41
C GLY A 197 12.08 -20.87 22.58
N THR A 198 10.96 -21.54 22.31
CA THR A 198 10.91 -22.70 21.40
C THR A 198 10.85 -22.30 19.93
N ARG A 199 10.30 -21.13 19.60
CA ARG A 199 10.27 -20.60 18.23
C ARG A 199 11.65 -20.16 17.73
N GLY A 200 12.48 -19.58 18.61
CA GLY A 200 13.87 -19.22 18.30
C GLY A 200 14.87 -20.38 18.23
N LYS A 201 14.45 -21.62 18.50
CA LYS A 201 15.29 -22.84 18.37
C LYS A 201 14.94 -23.69 17.14
N ARG A 202 13.98 -23.23 16.32
CA ARG A 202 13.50 -23.94 15.12
C ARG A 202 13.88 -23.24 13.81
N GLU A 203 14.78 -22.26 13.87
CA GLU A 203 15.50 -21.71 12.72
C GLU A 203 16.94 -22.21 12.76
#